data_AF-A0A970XGW2-F1
#
_entry.id   AF-A0A970XGW2-F1
#
_cell.length_a   1.000
_cell.length_b   1.000
_cell.length_c   1.000
_cell.angle_alpha   90.00
_cell.angle_beta   90.00
_cell.angle_gamma   90.00
#
_symmetry.space_group_name_H-M   'P 1'
#
loop_
_entity.id
_entity.type
_entity.pdbx_description
1 polymer ?
#
loop_
_entity_poly.entity_id
_entity_poly.type
_entity_poly.pdbx_seq_one_letter_code
_entity_poly.pdbx_strand_id
1 'polypeptide(L)'
;MVRNQTNKVAVRTQKAVADAFLALIRERAYEGISVTDICKRADIVRKTFYNNFKSKDDVVHHLIDGIFCEMESRVDFRHTSVREILLFAFRFVLDNREALLL
;
A
#
# COMPACT_ATOMS: atom_id res chain seq x y z
N MET A 1 14.70 5.33 26.47
CA MET A 1 14.55 6.63 25.79
C MET A 1 13.40 6.49 24.79
N VAL A 2 12.30 7.19 25.03
CA VAL A 2 11.02 7.03 24.32
C VAL A 2 11.08 7.78 22.98
N ARG A 3 10.87 7.10 21.87
CA ARG A 3 10.49 7.70 20.58
C ARG A 3 9.22 7.01 20.09
N ASN A 4 8.09 7.33 20.69
CA ASN A 4 6.78 6.93 20.17
C ASN A 4 5.90 8.17 19.96
N GLN A 5 6.40 9.11 19.15
CA GLN A 5 5.53 9.90 18.29
C GLN A 5 5.52 9.14 16.96
N THR A 6 4.37 8.60 16.57
CA THR A 6 4.16 8.05 15.22
C THR A 6 4.71 9.06 14.22
N ASN A 7 5.80 8.71 13.55
CA ASN A 7 6.62 9.68 12.83
C ASN A 7 5.83 10.21 11.63
N LYS A 8 5.14 11.35 11.80
CA LYS A 8 4.28 11.96 10.77
C LYS A 8 5.02 12.16 9.45
N VAL A 9 6.34 12.35 9.49
CA VAL A 9 7.19 12.47 8.30
C VAL A 9 7.32 11.13 7.58
N ALA A 10 7.51 10.03 8.32
CA ALA A 10 7.56 8.68 7.75
C ALA A 10 6.21 8.33 7.09
N VAL A 11 5.08 8.56 7.78
CA VAL A 11 3.74 8.28 7.23
C VAL A 11 3.49 9.07 5.94
N ARG A 12 3.84 10.37 5.90
CA ARG A 12 3.72 11.19 4.68
C ARG A 12 4.60 10.66 3.54
N THR A 13 5.82 10.23 3.87
CA THR A 13 6.76 9.67 2.88
C THR A 13 6.25 8.34 2.33
N GLN A 14 5.79 7.44 3.20
CA GLN A 14 5.21 6.15 2.82
C GLN A 14 4.01 6.34 1.89
N LYS A 15 3.13 7.29 2.21
CA LYS A 15 2.02 7.66 1.34
C LYS A 15 2.47 8.16 -0.03
N ALA A 16 3.42 9.12 -0.08
CA ALA A 16 3.94 9.63 -1.34
C ALA A 16 4.57 8.54 -2.22
N VAL A 17 5.30 7.61 -1.60
CA VAL A 17 5.90 6.45 -2.27
C VAL A 17 4.81 5.49 -2.81
N ALA A 18 3.79 5.20 -2.01
CA ALA A 18 2.67 4.35 -2.39
C ALA A 18 1.87 4.95 -3.57
N ASP A 19 1.53 6.23 -3.50
CA ASP A 19 0.82 6.96 -4.55
C ASP A 19 1.63 6.99 -5.86
N ALA A 20 2.94 7.23 -5.76
CA ALA A 20 3.85 7.19 -6.92
C ALA A 20 3.94 5.79 -7.55
N PHE A 21 4.01 4.75 -6.73
CA PHE A 21 4.05 3.37 -7.21
C PHE A 21 2.76 2.98 -7.94
N LEU A 22 1.58 3.29 -7.35
CA LEU A 22 0.28 3.06 -7.97
C LEU A 22 0.11 3.81 -9.30
N ALA A 23 0.68 5.01 -9.43
CA ALA A 23 0.65 5.74 -10.69
C ALA A 23 1.54 5.06 -11.75
N LEU A 24 2.75 4.64 -11.38
CA LEU A 24 3.69 3.99 -12.30
C LEU A 24 3.17 2.64 -12.83
N ILE A 25 2.47 1.89 -11.99
CA ILE A 25 1.99 0.56 -12.37
C ILE A 25 0.77 0.58 -13.30
N ARG A 26 0.03 1.69 -13.31
CA ARG A 26 -0.99 1.98 -14.33
C ARG A 26 -0.39 2.32 -15.70
N GLU A 27 0.88 2.74 -15.72
CA GLU A 27 1.57 3.15 -16.95
C GLU A 27 2.36 2.00 -17.58
N ARG A 28 2.85 1.04 -16.79
CA ARG A 28 3.70 -0.07 -17.25
C ARG A 28 3.76 -1.23 -16.26
N ALA A 29 4.23 -2.39 -16.75
CA ALA A 29 4.38 -3.61 -15.96
C ALA A 29 5.30 -3.45 -14.74
N TYR A 30 4.99 -4.21 -13.68
CA TYR A 30 5.69 -4.21 -12.39
C TYR A 30 7.20 -4.39 -12.53
N GLU A 31 7.64 -5.32 -13.38
CA GLU A 31 9.04 -5.67 -13.60
C GLU A 31 9.85 -4.47 -14.08
N GLY A 32 9.23 -3.61 -14.90
CA GLY A 32 9.85 -2.42 -15.48
C GLY A 32 9.93 -1.22 -14.53
N ILE A 33 9.35 -1.30 -13.33
CA ILE A 33 9.40 -0.23 -12.33
C ILE A 33 10.65 -0.41 -11.46
N SER A 34 11.49 0.62 -11.38
CA SER A 34 12.65 0.66 -10.47
C SER A 34 12.40 1.57 -9.26
N VAL A 35 13.17 1.36 -8.18
CA VAL A 35 13.19 2.26 -7.02
C VAL A 35 13.51 3.70 -7.44
N THR A 36 14.37 3.88 -8.45
CA THR A 36 14.70 5.21 -8.99
C THR A 36 13.48 5.89 -9.58
N ASP A 37 12.63 5.18 -10.30
CA ASP A 37 11.42 5.75 -10.90
C ASP A 37 10.41 6.16 -9.84
N ILE A 38 10.23 5.32 -8.82
CA ILE A 38 9.37 5.61 -7.67
C ILE A 38 9.87 6.87 -6.96
N CYS A 39 11.16 6.97 -6.69
CA CYS A 39 11.76 8.15 -6.04
C CYS A 39 11.57 9.41 -6.86
N LYS A 40 11.78 9.34 -8.19
CA LYS A 40 11.56 10.47 -9.10
C LYS A 40 10.10 10.93 -9.10
N ARG A 41 9.15 9.99 -9.16
CA ARG A 41 7.72 10.30 -9.19
C ARG A 41 7.20 10.84 -7.86
N ALA A 42 7.71 10.32 -6.74
CA ALA A 42 7.34 10.77 -5.39
C ALA A 42 8.06 12.06 -4.94
N ASP A 43 8.96 12.61 -5.77
CA ASP A 43 9.81 13.76 -5.44
C ASP A 43 10.63 13.56 -4.16
N ILE A 44 11.33 12.42 -4.05
CA ILE A 44 12.20 12.09 -2.92
C ILE A 44 13.56 11.58 -3.37
N VAL A 45 14.55 11.69 -2.49
CA VAL A 45 15.87 11.06 -2.68
C VAL A 45 15.85 9.58 -2.28
N ARG A 46 16.70 8.76 -2.92
CA ARG A 46 16.78 7.29 -2.66
C ARG A 46 17.05 6.95 -1.19
N LYS A 47 17.84 7.76 -0.48
CA LYS A 47 18.07 7.58 0.96
C LYS A 47 16.77 7.63 1.76
N THR A 48 15.86 8.54 1.39
CA THR A 48 14.54 8.68 2.03
C THR A 48 13.66 7.47 1.74
N PHE A 49 13.71 6.92 0.53
CA PHE A 49 13.04 5.65 0.22
C PHE A 49 13.58 4.52 1.12
N TYR A 50 14.89 4.32 1.17
CA TYR A 50 15.51 3.23 1.93
C TYR A 50 15.39 3.36 3.46
N ASN A 51 15.04 4.55 3.96
CA ASN A 51 14.67 4.72 5.37
C ASN A 51 13.27 4.17 5.69
N ASN A 52 12.42 3.94 4.67
CA ASN A 52 11.03 3.49 4.83
C ASN A 52 10.78 2.09 4.26
N PHE A 53 11.47 1.72 3.17
CA PHE A 53 11.29 0.46 2.44
C PHE A 53 12.64 -0.12 2.02
N LYS A 54 12.81 -1.44 2.03
CA LYS A 54 14.04 -2.11 1.57
C LYS A 54 13.99 -2.42 0.07
N SER A 55 12.82 -2.68 -0.48
CA SER A 55 12.62 -2.93 -1.92
C SER A 55 11.30 -2.32 -2.43
N LYS A 56 11.05 -2.45 -3.75
CA LYS A 56 9.73 -2.14 -4.32
C LYS A 56 8.66 -3.16 -3.90
N ASP A 57 9.05 -4.40 -3.58
CA ASP A 57 8.12 -5.42 -3.06
C ASP A 57 7.59 -5.00 -1.68
N ASP A 58 8.41 -4.37 -0.84
CA ASP A 58 7.94 -3.82 0.45
C ASP A 58 6.88 -2.73 0.27
N VAL A 59 6.91 -1.98 -0.84
CA VAL A 59 5.87 -1.00 -1.18
C VAL A 59 4.57 -1.71 -1.55
N VAL A 60 4.66 -2.82 -2.29
CA VAL A 60 3.50 -3.66 -2.61
C VAL A 60 2.89 -4.24 -1.35
N HIS A 61 3.70 -4.80 -0.45
CA HIS A 61 3.23 -5.30 0.84
C HIS A 61 2.54 -4.21 1.66
N HIS A 62 3.11 -3.01 1.72
CA HIS A 62 2.50 -1.88 2.41
C HIS A 62 1.13 -1.48 1.83
N LEU A 63 0.98 -1.51 0.50
CA LEU A 63 -0.30 -1.26 -0.17
C LEU A 63 -1.34 -2.33 0.18
N ILE A 64 -0.94 -3.61 0.13
CA ILE A 64 -1.79 -4.76 0.45
C ILE A 64 -2.23 -4.72 1.91
N ASP A 65 -1.32 -4.42 2.83
CA ASP A 65 -1.64 -4.27 4.25
C ASP A 65 -2.65 -3.14 4.48
N GLY A 66 -2.51 -2.01 3.75
CA GLY A 66 -3.48 -0.92 3.78
C GLY A 66 -4.87 -1.33 3.31
N ILE A 67 -4.93 -2.10 2.22
CA ILE A 67 -6.17 -2.68 1.67
C ILE A 67 -6.83 -3.62 2.71
N PHE A 68 -6.06 -4.49 3.37
CA PHE A 68 -6.58 -5.35 4.43
C PHE A 68 -7.05 -4.57 5.66
N CYS A 69 -6.31 -3.55 6.11
CA CYS A 69 -6.74 -2.71 7.23
C CYS A 69 -8.05 -1.97 6.92
N GLU A 70 -8.23 -1.47 5.69
CA GLU A 70 -9.50 -0.86 5.28
C GLU A 70 -10.63 -1.89 5.31
N MET A 71 -10.38 -3.09 4.77
CA MET A 71 -11.34 -4.19 4.78
C MET A 71 -11.77 -4.55 6.21
N GLU A 72 -10.81 -4.73 7.12
CA GLU A 72 -11.06 -5.03 8.53
C GLU A 72 -11.88 -3.94 9.22
N SER A 73 -11.60 -2.67 8.93
CA SER A 73 -12.33 -1.53 9.54
C SER A 73 -13.81 -1.47 9.15
N ARG A 74 -14.17 -2.10 8.02
CA ARG A 74 -15.53 -2.09 7.45
C ARG A 74 -16.35 -3.33 7.83
N VAL A 75 -15.72 -4.32 8.47
CA VAL A 75 -16.37 -5.58 8.87
C VAL A 75 -16.59 -5.59 10.38
N ASP A 76 -17.84 -5.65 10.82
CA ASP A 76 -18.15 -5.97 12.21
C ASP A 76 -18.13 -7.48 12.42
N PHE A 77 -16.99 -8.01 12.83
CA PHE A 77 -16.79 -9.43 13.07
C PHE A 77 -17.66 -10.02 14.21
N ARG A 78 -18.35 -9.18 15.02
CA ARG A 78 -19.18 -9.66 16.14
C ARG A 78 -20.59 -10.05 15.73
N HIS A 79 -21.09 -9.48 14.63
CA HIS A 79 -22.47 -9.67 14.17
C HIS A 79 -22.58 -10.13 12.72
N THR A 80 -21.45 -10.37 12.05
CA THR A 80 -21.40 -10.77 10.65
C THR A 80 -21.14 -12.27 10.52
N SER A 81 -21.93 -12.97 9.71
CA SER A 81 -21.72 -14.39 9.41
C SER A 81 -20.47 -14.61 8.54
N VAL A 82 -19.87 -15.81 8.60
CA VAL A 82 -18.73 -16.18 7.72
C VAL A 82 -19.06 -15.96 6.25
N ARG A 83 -20.30 -16.25 5.83
CA ARG A 83 -20.77 -16.02 4.45
C ARG A 83 -20.69 -14.55 4.07
N GLU A 84 -21.12 -13.64 4.95
CA GLU A 84 -21.09 -12.20 4.69
C GLU A 84 -19.65 -11.67 4.68
N ILE A 85 -18.78 -12.16 5.56
CA ILE A 85 -17.35 -11.85 5.54
C ILE A 85 -16.74 -12.27 4.20
N LEU A 86 -17.01 -13.49 3.74
CA LEU A 86 -16.52 -13.99 2.45
C LEU A 86 -17.05 -13.14 1.29
N LEU A 87 -18.36 -12.87 1.25
CA LEU A 87 -18.97 -12.03 0.21
C LEU A 87 -18.40 -10.61 0.20
N PHE A 88 -18.14 -10.04 1.38
CA PHE A 88 -17.52 -8.73 1.52
C PHE A 88 -16.08 -8.75 1.00
N ALA A 89 -15.27 -9.72 1.42
CA ALA A 89 -13.90 -9.89 0.94
C ALA A 89 -13.84 -10.09 -0.59
N PHE A 90 -14.70 -10.94 -1.15
CA PHE A 90 -14.77 -11.13 -2.60
C PHE A 90 -15.18 -9.86 -3.35
N ARG A 91 -16.20 -9.13 -2.87
CA ARG A 91 -16.59 -7.84 -3.47
C ARG A 91 -15.46 -6.83 -3.40
N PHE A 92 -14.84 -6.71 -2.23
CA PHE A 92 -13.74 -5.78 -2.00
C PHE A 92 -12.55 -6.09 -2.91
N VAL A 93 -12.20 -7.37 -3.10
CA VAL A 93 -11.18 -7.79 -4.07
C VAL A 93 -11.57 -7.44 -5.51
N LEU A 94 -12.82 -7.66 -5.91
CA LEU A 94 -13.31 -7.34 -7.25
C LEU A 94 -13.36 -5.83 -7.53
N ASP A 95 -13.74 -5.04 -6.53
CA ASP A 95 -13.81 -3.58 -6.59
C ASP A 95 -12.39 -2.97 -6.68
N ASN A 96 -11.40 -3.62 -6.07
CA ASN A 96 -9.99 -3.23 -6.09
C ASN A 96 -9.15 -4.04 -7.08
N ARG A 97 -9.76 -4.68 -8.08
CA ARG A 97 -9.06 -5.61 -8.99
C ARG A 97 -7.85 -4.99 -9.69
N GLU A 98 -7.88 -3.70 -10.00
CA GLU A 98 -6.75 -3.02 -10.65
C GLU A 98 -5.52 -2.88 -9.74
N ALA A 99 -5.72 -2.87 -8.41
CA ALA A 99 -4.63 -2.87 -7.44
C ALA A 99 -4.14 -4.29 -7.09
N LEU A 100 -4.92 -5.33 -7.41
CA LEU A 100 -4.66 -6.73 -7.04
C LEU A 100 -4.23 -7.62 -8.22
N LEU A 101 -4.39 -7.16 -9.46
CA LEU A 101 -3.93 -7.84 -10.69
C LEU A 101 -2.56 -7.34 -11.18
N LEU A 102 -1.77 -6.77 -10.27
CA LEU A 102 -0.39 -6.33 -10.50
C LEU A 102 0.55 -7.51 -10.72
#